data_AF-A0A674AGQ5-F1
#
_entry.id   AF-A0A674AGQ5-F1
#
_cell.length_a   1.000
_cell.length_b   1.000
_cell.length_c   1.000
_cell.angle_alpha   90.00
_cell.angle_beta   90.00
_cell.angle_gamma   90.00
#
_symmetry.space_group_name_H-M   'P 1'
#
loop_
_entity.id
_entity.type
_entity.pdbx_description
1 polymer ?
#
loop_
_entity_poly.entity_id
_entity_poly.type
_entity_poly.pdbx_seq_one_letter_code
_entity_poly.pdbx_strand_id
1 'polypeptide(L)'
;SAEGRWVKGDTAEHERILREIESTDTNCIGPTLRSVYDGQEHGLFMLKLDGRIRNHDRDIEKMCNHHFQGFVDSITELLKVRGEAQKLKGGGDFQGFVDSITELLKVRGEAQKLKERGDEERGEGGGEMRRGER
;
A
#
# COMPACT_ATOMS: atom_id res chain seq x y z
N SER A 1 -12.78 -1.88 40.72
CA SER A 1 -11.99 -1.36 39.59
C SER A 1 -12.81 -1.30 38.33
N ALA A 2 -13.02 -0.10 37.81
CA ALA A 2 -13.92 0.20 36.69
C ALA A 2 -13.13 0.66 35.44
N GLU A 3 -11.91 0.17 35.25
CA GLU A 3 -11.00 0.64 34.18
C GLU A 3 -11.15 -0.12 32.84
N GLY A 4 -12.08 -1.08 32.73
CA GLY A 4 -12.24 -1.91 31.52
C GLY A 4 -13.41 -1.55 30.59
N ARG A 5 -14.17 -0.47 30.85
CA ARG A 5 -15.48 -0.24 30.21
C ARG A 5 -15.52 0.88 29.15
N TRP A 6 -14.44 1.63 28.94
CA TRP A 6 -14.45 2.82 28.06
C TRP A 6 -13.99 2.59 26.62
N VAL A 7 -13.56 1.39 26.21
CA VAL A 7 -12.99 1.17 24.85
C VAL A 7 -13.95 0.47 23.87
N LYS A 8 -15.12 -0.01 24.34
CA LYS A 8 -16.03 -0.81 23.49
C LYS A 8 -17.25 -0.07 22.92
N GLY A 9 -17.49 1.17 23.33
CA GLY A 9 -18.70 1.92 22.91
C GLY A 9 -18.57 2.64 21.58
N ASP A 10 -17.37 3.13 21.23
CA ASP A 10 -17.24 4.16 20.20
C ASP A 10 -16.50 3.71 18.93
N THR A 11 -15.96 2.49 18.93
CA THR A 11 -15.22 1.96 17.78
C THR A 11 -16.12 1.60 16.61
N ALA A 12 -17.34 1.13 16.86
CA ALA A 12 -18.29 0.68 15.83
C ALA A 12 -18.91 1.84 15.04
N GLU A 13 -19.22 2.96 15.71
CA GLU A 13 -19.73 4.16 15.05
C GLU A 13 -18.63 4.78 14.16
N HIS A 14 -17.39 4.84 14.65
CA HIS A 14 -16.26 5.26 13.83
C HIS A 14 -16.05 4.36 12.60
N GLU A 15 -16.19 3.03 12.72
CA GLU A 15 -16.13 2.14 11.54
C GLU A 15 -17.27 2.40 10.56
N ARG A 16 -18.48 2.67 11.06
CA ARG A 16 -19.63 3.01 10.22
C ARG A 16 -19.38 4.29 9.45
N ILE A 17 -18.87 5.33 10.11
CA ILE A 17 -18.55 6.63 9.49
C ILE A 17 -17.43 6.47 8.46
N LEU A 18 -16.39 5.70 8.75
CA LEU A 18 -15.32 5.44 7.78
C LEU A 18 -15.85 4.75 6.52
N ARG A 19 -16.75 3.76 6.66
CA ARG A 19 -17.41 3.15 5.50
C ARG A 19 -18.28 4.12 4.72
N GLU A 20 -19.00 5.00 5.43
CA GLU A 20 -19.83 6.01 4.79
C GLU A 20 -18.98 6.98 3.96
N ILE A 21 -17.82 7.40 4.47
CA ILE A 21 -16.86 8.22 3.73
C ILE A 21 -16.31 7.47 2.50
N GLU A 22 -16.03 6.18 2.62
CA GLU A 22 -15.55 5.34 1.51
C GLU A 22 -16.62 5.13 0.41
N SER A 23 -17.91 5.17 0.76
CA SER A 23 -19.01 4.87 -0.16
C SER A 23 -19.74 6.08 -0.73
N THR A 24 -19.52 7.28 -0.18
CA THR A 24 -20.30 8.49 -0.50
C THR A 24 -19.49 9.46 -1.35
N ASP A 25 -20.14 10.09 -2.33
CA ASP A 25 -19.53 11.18 -3.10
C ASP A 25 -19.03 12.30 -2.18
N THR A 26 -17.85 12.84 -2.48
CA THR A 26 -17.15 13.85 -1.66
C THR A 26 -17.95 15.12 -1.40
N ASN A 27 -19.02 15.37 -2.17
CA ASN A 27 -19.92 16.51 -1.99
C ASN A 27 -20.89 16.37 -0.80
N CYS A 28 -21.07 15.16 -0.25
CA CYS A 28 -22.11 14.87 0.75
C CYS A 28 -21.56 14.49 2.14
N ILE A 29 -20.25 14.49 2.33
CA ILE A 29 -19.58 14.13 3.61
C ILE A 29 -19.56 15.26 4.64
N GLY A 30 -19.90 16.50 4.26
CA GLY A 30 -19.89 17.67 5.14
C GLY A 30 -20.66 17.49 6.46
N PRO A 31 -21.92 17.01 6.44
CA PRO A 31 -22.70 16.73 7.65
C PRO A 31 -22.06 15.65 8.54
N THR A 32 -21.59 14.56 7.93
CA THR A 32 -20.95 13.43 8.63
C THR A 32 -19.67 13.87 9.34
N LEU A 33 -18.83 14.68 8.68
CA LEU A 33 -17.63 15.25 9.29
C LEU A 33 -17.97 16.21 10.42
N ARG A 34 -18.98 17.08 10.26
CA ARG A 34 -19.41 17.98 11.33
C ARG A 34 -19.85 17.20 12.58
N SER A 35 -20.59 16.11 12.41
CA SER A 35 -20.98 15.24 13.54
C SER A 35 -19.78 14.63 14.28
N VAL A 36 -18.68 14.33 13.58
CA VAL A 36 -17.45 13.83 14.21
C VAL A 36 -16.75 14.93 15.00
N TYR A 37 -16.58 16.11 14.39
CA TYR A 37 -15.90 17.25 15.00
C TYR A 37 -16.66 17.84 16.19
N ASP A 38 -17.98 17.83 16.15
CA ASP A 38 -18.84 18.25 17.26
C ASP A 38 -18.84 17.22 18.41
N GLY A 39 -18.33 16.00 18.16
CA GLY A 39 -18.15 14.93 19.13
C GLY A 39 -16.88 15.09 20.00
N GLN A 40 -16.92 14.54 21.22
CA GLN A 40 -15.78 14.58 22.15
C GLN A 40 -14.63 13.63 21.74
N GLU A 41 -14.87 12.68 20.84
CA GLU A 41 -13.91 11.62 20.46
C GLU A 41 -13.28 11.81 19.05
N HIS A 42 -13.35 13.01 18.47
CA HIS A 42 -12.78 13.31 17.15
C HIS A 42 -11.30 12.92 17.02
N GLY A 43 -10.50 13.05 18.09
CA GLY A 43 -9.09 12.62 18.11
C GLY A 43 -8.92 11.12 17.88
N LEU A 44 -9.81 10.29 18.46
CA LEU A 44 -9.80 8.84 18.26
C LEU A 44 -10.22 8.48 16.83
N PHE A 45 -11.21 9.19 16.29
CA PHE A 45 -11.60 9.04 14.89
C PHE A 45 -10.45 9.35 13.94
N MET A 46 -9.71 10.45 14.16
CA MET A 46 -8.58 10.83 13.31
C MET A 46 -7.47 9.78 13.32
N LEU A 47 -7.17 9.17 14.48
CA LEU A 47 -6.21 8.05 14.57
C LEU A 47 -6.68 6.82 13.78
N LYS A 48 -7.98 6.49 13.85
CA LYS A 48 -8.57 5.40 13.05
C LYS A 48 -8.55 5.70 11.55
N LEU A 49 -8.87 6.93 11.16
CA LEU A 49 -8.82 7.38 9.77
C LEU A 49 -7.41 7.27 9.20
N ASP A 50 -6.40 7.71 9.94
CA ASP A 50 -5.00 7.57 9.54
C ASP A 50 -4.58 6.10 9.37
N GLY A 51 -5.00 5.23 10.29
CA GLY A 51 -4.80 3.79 10.14
C GLY A 51 -5.48 3.21 8.89
N ARG A 52 -6.68 3.70 8.56
CA ARG A 52 -7.44 3.28 7.38
C ARG A 52 -6.76 3.71 6.07
N ILE A 53 -6.27 4.95 6.01
CA ILE A 53 -5.49 5.47 4.87
C ILE A 53 -4.24 4.62 4.64
N ARG A 54 -3.46 4.37 5.71
CA ARG A 54 -2.25 3.52 5.61
C ARG A 54 -2.54 2.10 5.16
N ASN A 55 -3.69 1.54 5.56
CA ASN A 55 -4.10 0.23 5.07
C ASN A 55 -4.42 0.26 3.57
N HIS A 56 -5.15 1.28 3.11
CA HIS A 56 -5.44 1.47 1.69
C HIS A 56 -4.17 1.66 0.87
N ASP A 57 -3.19 2.45 1.34
CA ASP A 57 -1.90 2.60 0.66
C ASP A 57 -1.20 1.26 0.43
N ARG A 58 -1.22 0.38 1.44
CA ARG A 58 -0.65 -0.97 1.34
C ARG A 58 -1.41 -1.84 0.35
N ASP A 59 -2.73 -1.75 0.32
CA ASP A 59 -3.55 -2.57 -0.58
C ASP A 59 -3.45 -2.07 -2.04
N ILE A 60 -3.33 -0.76 -2.24
CA ILE A 60 -2.98 -0.15 -3.55
C ILE A 60 -1.61 -0.67 -4.01
N GLU A 61 -0.60 -0.62 -3.14
CA GLU A 61 0.73 -1.11 -3.49
C GLU A 61 0.73 -2.60 -3.88
N LYS A 62 0.01 -3.44 -3.14
CA LYS A 62 -0.16 -4.87 -3.48
C LYS A 62 -0.85 -5.05 -4.84
N MET A 63 -1.92 -4.30 -5.11
CA MET A 63 -2.61 -4.34 -6.41
C MET A 63 -1.66 -3.96 -7.55
N CYS A 64 -0.93 -2.86 -7.41
CA CYS A 64 0.05 -2.41 -8.40
C CYS A 64 1.15 -3.47 -8.64
N ASN A 65 1.68 -4.06 -7.56
CA ASN A 65 2.70 -5.10 -7.65
C ASN A 65 2.17 -6.37 -8.33
N HIS A 66 0.94 -6.79 -8.02
CA HIS A 66 0.30 -7.95 -8.65
C HIS A 66 0.13 -7.75 -10.16
N HIS A 67 -0.44 -6.61 -10.58
CA HIS A 67 -0.66 -6.32 -11.99
C HIS A 67 0.65 -6.20 -12.78
N PHE A 68 1.69 -5.63 -12.17
CA PHE A 68 3.00 -5.62 -12.81
C PHE A 68 3.59 -7.02 -12.93
N GLN A 69 3.48 -7.86 -11.90
CA GLN A 69 3.97 -9.23 -11.99
C GLN A 69 3.26 -10.01 -13.11
N GLY A 70 1.94 -9.86 -13.24
CA GLY A 70 1.20 -10.44 -14.37
C GLY A 70 1.67 -9.92 -15.74
N PHE A 71 2.07 -8.65 -15.83
CA PHE A 71 2.72 -8.11 -17.03
C PHE A 71 4.08 -8.80 -17.30
N VAL A 72 4.93 -8.96 -16.29
CA VAL A 72 6.23 -9.66 -16.41
C VAL A 72 6.06 -11.11 -16.83
N ASP A 73 5.11 -11.82 -16.24
CA ASP A 73 4.82 -13.21 -16.54
C ASP A 73 4.36 -13.36 -17.99
N SER A 74 3.45 -12.49 -18.44
CA SER A 74 2.96 -12.44 -19.82
C SER A 74 4.09 -12.19 -20.83
N ILE A 75 5.01 -11.27 -20.52
CA ILE A 75 6.20 -11.02 -21.35
C ILE A 75 7.11 -12.25 -21.36
N THR A 76 7.32 -12.89 -20.21
CA THR A 76 8.17 -14.09 -20.10
C THR A 76 7.61 -15.24 -20.92
N GLU A 77 6.30 -15.48 -20.90
CA GLU A 77 5.64 -16.47 -21.75
C GLU A 77 5.80 -16.16 -23.23
N LEU A 78 5.61 -14.89 -23.62
CA LEU A 78 5.80 -14.44 -24.99
C LEU A 78 7.25 -14.67 -25.47
N LEU A 79 8.24 -14.45 -24.61
CA LEU A 79 9.66 -14.71 -24.89
C LEU A 79 9.93 -16.21 -25.12
N LYS A 80 9.30 -17.10 -24.34
CA LYS A 80 9.43 -18.55 -24.50
C LYS A 80 8.87 -19.04 -25.83
N VAL A 81 7.62 -18.68 -26.14
CA VAL A 81 6.95 -19.03 -27.40
C VAL A 81 7.76 -18.52 -28.60
N ARG A 82 8.32 -17.32 -28.48
CA ARG A 82 9.20 -16.77 -29.52
C ARG A 82 10.52 -17.53 -29.66
N GLY A 83 11.13 -17.99 -28.56
CA GLY A 83 12.33 -18.83 -28.60
C GLY A 83 12.09 -20.16 -29.33
N GLU A 84 10.92 -20.76 -29.12
CA GLU A 84 10.48 -21.94 -29.87
C GLU A 84 10.25 -21.62 -31.35
N ALA A 85 9.59 -20.50 -31.66
CA ALA A 85 9.38 -20.05 -33.03
C ALA A 85 10.68 -19.67 -33.77
N GLN A 86 11.69 -19.14 -33.08
CA GLN A 86 13.00 -18.81 -33.67
C GLN A 86 13.83 -20.05 -33.98
N LYS A 87 13.76 -21.10 -33.13
CA LYS A 87 14.32 -22.43 -33.46
C LYS A 87 13.72 -22.99 -34.75
N LEU A 88 12.48 -22.60 -35.08
CA LEU A 88 11.80 -22.98 -36.31
C LEU A 88 12.10 -22.07 -37.53
N LYS A 89 12.56 -20.82 -37.34
CA LYS A 89 12.60 -19.80 -38.43
C LYS A 89 13.95 -19.15 -38.77
N GLY A 90 15.06 -19.47 -38.10
CA GLY A 90 16.39 -19.03 -38.55
C GLY A 90 16.65 -17.51 -38.47
N GLY A 91 16.59 -16.95 -37.27
CA GLY A 91 17.39 -15.82 -36.75
C GLY A 91 17.46 -14.46 -37.49
N GLY A 92 16.96 -13.40 -36.84
CA GLY A 92 17.38 -12.01 -37.12
C GLY A 92 16.56 -10.91 -36.43
N ASP A 93 17.24 -10.05 -35.66
CA ASP A 93 16.88 -8.67 -35.23
C ASP A 93 16.02 -8.39 -33.98
N PHE A 94 15.57 -9.39 -33.22
CA PHE A 94 14.77 -9.15 -31.99
C PHE A 94 15.54 -9.18 -30.67
N GLN A 95 16.85 -9.45 -30.69
CA GLN A 95 17.69 -9.57 -29.48
C GLN A 95 17.81 -8.24 -28.73
N GLY A 96 17.98 -7.12 -29.45
CA GLY A 96 18.12 -5.80 -28.82
C GLY A 96 16.88 -5.36 -28.02
N PHE A 97 15.67 -5.74 -28.44
CA PHE A 97 14.45 -5.48 -27.68
C PHE A 97 14.42 -6.25 -26.35
N VAL A 98 14.96 -7.48 -26.34
CA VAL A 98 15.02 -8.35 -25.15
C VAL A 98 16.04 -7.85 -24.15
N ASP A 99 17.20 -7.43 -24.63
CA ASP A 99 18.25 -6.89 -23.78
C ASP A 99 17.77 -5.61 -23.08
N SER A 100 17.03 -4.76 -23.82
CA SER A 100 16.41 -3.54 -23.27
C SER A 100 15.36 -3.84 -22.17
N ILE A 101 14.50 -4.84 -22.37
CA ILE A 101 13.50 -5.26 -21.37
C ILE A 101 14.17 -5.91 -20.15
N THR A 102 15.22 -6.72 -20.35
CA THR A 102 15.94 -7.41 -19.28
C THR A 102 16.65 -6.41 -18.36
N GLU A 103 17.24 -5.35 -18.92
CA GLU A 103 17.82 -4.26 -18.12
C GLU A 103 16.76 -3.51 -17.31
N LEU A 104 15.59 -3.23 -17.90
CA LEU A 104 14.50 -2.56 -17.20
C LEU A 104 14.01 -3.37 -15.97
N LEU A 105 13.98 -4.70 -16.08
CA LEU A 105 13.64 -5.59 -14.97
C LEU A 105 14.72 -5.61 -13.87
N LYS A 106 16.01 -5.55 -14.23
CA LYS A 106 17.11 -5.48 -13.25
C LYS A 106 17.07 -4.19 -12.44
N VAL A 107 16.96 -3.05 -13.12
CA VAL A 107 16.91 -1.72 -12.47
C VAL A 107 15.78 -1.67 -11.44
N ARG A 108 14.63 -2.27 -11.75
CA ARG A 108 13.51 -2.33 -10.82
C ARG A 108 13.76 -3.24 -9.61
N GLY A 109 14.40 -4.39 -9.82
CA GLY A 109 14.80 -5.29 -8.73
C GLY A 109 15.77 -4.63 -7.75
N GLU A 110 16.67 -3.78 -8.23
CA GLU A 110 17.57 -3.01 -7.36
C GLU A 110 16.84 -1.90 -6.60
N ALA A 111 15.89 -1.21 -7.25
CA ALA A 111 15.05 -0.21 -6.60
C ALA A 111 14.21 -0.81 -5.45
N GLN A 112 13.72 -2.04 -5.61
CA GLN A 112 12.96 -2.75 -4.57
C GLN A 112 13.84 -3.09 -3.34
N LYS A 113 15.08 -3.55 -3.55
CA LYS A 113 16.04 -3.81 -2.46
C LYS A 113 16.40 -2.55 -1.68
N LEU A 114 16.50 -1.41 -2.36
CA LEU A 114 16.76 -0.12 -1.71
C LEU A 114 15.57 0.37 -0.89
N LYS A 115 14.34 0.10 -1.35
CA LYS A 115 13.11 0.41 -0.60
C LYS A 115 13.01 -0.40 0.69
N GLU A 116 13.26 -1.71 0.63
CA GLU A 116 13.26 -2.60 1.81
C GLU A 116 14.27 -2.16 2.88
N ARG A 117 15.44 -1.66 2.44
CA ARG A 117 16.46 -1.13 3.36
C ARG A 117 16.07 0.21 4.00
N GLY A 118 15.32 1.06 3.29
CA GLY A 118 14.83 2.34 3.82
C GLY A 118 13.66 2.21 4.80
N ASP A 119 12.83 1.17 4.65
CA ASP A 119 11.74 0.88 5.58
C ASP A 119 12.25 0.28 6.91
N GLU A 120 13.40 -0.40 6.90
CA GLU A 120 14.07 -0.92 8.10
C GLU A 120 14.66 0.21 8.96
N GLU A 121 15.30 1.21 8.35
CA GLU A 121 15.87 2.37 9.06
C GLU A 121 14.81 3.32 9.67
N ARG A 122 13.57 3.32 9.13
CA ARG A 122 12.48 4.16 9.66
C ARG A 122 11.74 3.50 10.84
N GLY A 123 11.98 2.22 11.13
CA GLY A 123 11.37 1.46 12.22
C GLY A 123 11.99 1.68 13.61
N GLU A 124 13.20 2.25 13.70
CA GLU A 124 13.96 2.35 14.97
C GLU A 124 13.91 3.75 15.63
N GLY A 125 13.17 4.72 15.06
CA GLY A 125 13.12 6.11 15.55
C GLY A 125 12.04 6.45 16.59
N GLY A 126 11.39 5.45 17.22
CA GLY A 126 10.36 5.66 18.24
C GLY A 126 10.97 5.80 19.64
N GLY A 127 11.30 7.03 20.02
CA GLY A 127 12.09 7.39 21.21
C GLY A 127 11.66 6.78 22.56
N GLU A 128 12.66 6.22 23.22
CA GLU A 128 12.70 5.93 24.65
C GLU A 128 12.65 7.24 25.46
N MET A 129 11.46 7.67 25.90
CA MET A 129 11.34 8.67 26.97
C MET A 129 11.71 8.00 28.30
N ARG A 130 12.98 8.10 28.66
CA ARG A 130 13.47 7.76 30.00
C ARG A 130 12.78 8.63 31.05
N ARG A 131 12.09 7.98 31.99
CA ARG A 131 11.70 8.58 33.28
C ARG A 131 12.98 8.97 34.02
N GLY A 132 13.21 10.28 34.16
CA GLY A 132 14.15 10.86 35.11
C GLY A 132 13.39 11.70 36.13
N GLU A 133 13.48 11.28 37.40
CA GLU A 133 13.59 12.05 38.65
C GLU A 133 12.78 13.37 38.74
N ARG A 134 11.97 13.61 39.79
CA ARG A 134 12.31 13.56 41.21
C ARG A 134 11.04 13.76 42.04
#